data_AF-A0A662X3A9-F1
#
_entry.id   AF-A0A662X3A9-F1
#
_cell.length_a   1.000
_cell.length_b   1.000
_cell.length_c   1.000
_cell.angle_alpha   90.00
_cell.angle_beta   90.00
_cell.angle_gamma   90.00
#
_symmetry.space_group_name_H-M   'P 1'
#
loop_
_entity.id
_entity.type
_entity.pdbx_description
1 polymer ?
#
loop_
_entity_poly.entity_id
_entity_poly.type
_entity_poly.pdbx_seq_one_letter_code
_entity_poly.pdbx_strand_id
1 'polypeptide(L)'
;MADVDEDQLTAMTPAQKKLFELRMKMNAGRKANKKVRGLMDQEKSRVGGMAGAKMKKAGKKEKRKAAFGWDVFNQDSLYKGYKKRLVHLPTAEQSPSVGVSGSATAVVASNSLDDELAYGKNDKVEEVRWENVERMAQELEERIKARKKFSRRRQHYEGEDVDYINGQNRIFNRKASQAFDKYTVEIRQNLERGTAL
;
A
#
# COMPACT_ATOMS: atom_id res chain seq x y z
N MET A 1 12.98 -30.99 -16.55
CA MET A 1 14.30 -30.63 -16.03
C MET A 1 14.95 -29.79 -17.12
N ALA A 2 15.58 -28.67 -16.79
CA ALA A 2 16.51 -28.05 -17.74
C ALA A 2 17.84 -28.76 -17.51
N ASP A 3 18.34 -29.41 -18.55
CA ASP A 3 19.62 -30.12 -18.54
C ASP A 3 20.72 -29.09 -18.24
N VAL A 4 21.41 -29.28 -17.12
CA VAL A 4 22.53 -28.42 -16.72
C VAL A 4 23.77 -29.09 -17.32
N ASP A 5 24.35 -28.46 -18.34
CA ASP A 5 25.57 -28.92 -18.99
C ASP A 5 26.66 -29.22 -17.93
N GLU A 6 27.13 -30.47 -17.88
CA GLU A 6 28.10 -30.95 -16.89
C GLU A 6 29.39 -30.10 -16.86
N ASP A 7 29.70 -29.43 -17.98
CA ASP A 7 30.84 -28.54 -18.15
C ASP A 7 30.80 -27.28 -17.27
N GLN A 8 29.62 -26.83 -16.82
CA GLN A 8 29.53 -25.66 -15.92
C GLN A 8 29.79 -26.01 -14.46
N LEU A 9 29.57 -27.26 -14.05
CA LEU A 9 29.87 -27.72 -12.69
C LEU A 9 31.38 -27.94 -12.49
N THR A 10 32.13 -28.28 -13.53
CA THR A 10 33.58 -28.53 -13.44
C THR A 10 34.37 -27.23 -13.28
N ALA A 11 33.91 -26.13 -13.90
CA ALA A 11 34.52 -24.80 -13.85
C ALA A 11 34.30 -24.01 -12.54
N MET A 12 33.42 -24.47 -11.63
CA MET A 12 33.12 -23.79 -10.36
C MET A 12 34.11 -24.17 -9.25
N THR A 13 34.44 -23.20 -8.38
CA THR A 13 35.23 -23.51 -7.17
C THR A 13 34.45 -24.42 -6.21
N PRO A 14 35.11 -25.21 -5.34
CA PRO A 14 34.42 -26.14 -4.43
C PRO A 14 33.35 -25.46 -3.55
N ALA A 15 33.59 -24.22 -3.13
CA ALA A 15 32.62 -23.42 -2.38
C ALA A 15 31.39 -23.01 -3.23
N GLN A 16 31.60 -22.68 -4.50
CA GLN A 16 30.52 -22.34 -5.44
C GLN A 16 29.65 -23.57 -5.76
N LYS A 17 30.26 -24.76 -5.92
CA LYS A 17 29.51 -26.01 -6.11
C LYS A 17 28.61 -26.31 -4.92
N LYS A 18 29.13 -26.17 -3.69
CA LYS A 18 28.36 -26.35 -2.45
C LYS A 18 27.21 -25.36 -2.32
N LEU A 19 27.42 -24.09 -2.71
CA LEU A 19 26.38 -23.06 -2.72
C LEU A 19 25.29 -23.34 -3.77
N PHE A 20 25.69 -23.80 -4.96
CA PHE A 20 24.77 -24.20 -6.02
C PHE A 20 23.88 -25.37 -5.58
N GLU A 21 24.46 -26.40 -4.98
CA GLU A 21 23.73 -27.54 -4.43
C GLU A 21 22.73 -27.10 -3.35
N LEU A 22 23.16 -26.23 -2.43
CA LEU A 22 22.30 -25.68 -1.38
C LEU A 22 21.13 -24.87 -1.97
N ARG A 23 21.41 -24.09 -3.02
CA ARG A 23 20.39 -23.32 -3.77
C ARG A 23 19.40 -24.23 -4.46
N MET A 24 19.85 -25.33 -5.08
CA MET A 24 18.99 -26.31 -5.72
C MET A 24 18.09 -27.02 -4.70
N LYS A 25 18.65 -27.45 -3.57
CA LYS A 25 17.89 -28.06 -2.45
C LYS A 25 16.85 -27.10 -1.87
N MET A 26 17.21 -25.84 -1.67
CA MET A 26 16.29 -24.81 -1.18
C MET A 26 15.18 -24.50 -2.21
N ASN A 27 15.50 -24.46 -3.51
CA ASN A 27 14.52 -24.26 -4.56
C ASN A 27 13.55 -25.44 -4.70
N ALA A 28 14.03 -26.67 -4.55
CA ALA A 28 13.20 -27.86 -4.48
C ALA A 28 12.24 -27.80 -3.27
N GLY A 29 12.74 -27.44 -2.09
CA GLY A 29 11.91 -27.24 -0.89
C GLY A 29 10.85 -26.15 -1.05
N ARG A 30 11.21 -25.00 -1.66
CA ARG A 30 10.26 -23.93 -1.99
C ARG A 30 9.17 -24.39 -2.96
N LYS A 31 9.52 -25.23 -3.95
CA LYS A 31 8.56 -25.80 -4.91
C LYS A 31 7.57 -26.76 -4.22
N ALA A 32 8.05 -27.60 -3.30
CA ALA A 32 7.21 -28.48 -2.49
C ALA A 32 6.25 -27.66 -1.60
N ASN A 33 6.75 -26.65 -0.88
CA ASN A 33 5.92 -25.78 -0.04
C ASN A 33 4.86 -25.02 -0.83
N LYS A 34 5.19 -24.55 -2.05
CA LYS A 34 4.22 -23.91 -2.95
C LYS A 34 3.12 -24.88 -3.38
N LYS A 35 3.46 -26.15 -3.64
CA LYS A 35 2.49 -27.21 -3.99
C LYS A 35 1.56 -27.52 -2.80
N VAL A 36 2.11 -27.69 -1.61
CA VAL A 36 1.33 -27.93 -0.37
C VAL A 36 0.38 -26.76 -0.09
N ARG A 37 0.85 -25.52 -0.22
CA ARG A 37 0.00 -24.33 -0.04
C ARG A 37 -1.13 -24.27 -1.08
N GLY A 38 -0.83 -24.58 -2.34
CA GLY A 38 -1.84 -24.64 -3.40
C GLY A 38 -2.90 -25.71 -3.14
N LEU A 39 -2.50 -26.88 -2.63
CA LEU A 39 -3.41 -27.96 -2.25
C LEU A 39 -4.27 -27.56 -1.04
N MET A 40 -3.69 -26.92 -0.01
CA MET A 40 -4.46 -26.39 1.12
C MET A 40 -5.45 -25.30 0.70
N ASP A 41 -5.08 -24.41 -0.22
CA ASP A 41 -5.97 -23.37 -0.74
C ASP A 41 -7.13 -24.01 -1.55
N GLN A 42 -6.83 -25.05 -2.33
CA GLN A 42 -7.83 -25.83 -3.06
C GLN A 42 -8.77 -26.56 -2.09
N GLU A 43 -8.26 -27.21 -1.07
CA GLU A 43 -9.03 -27.93 -0.06
C GLU A 43 -9.89 -26.98 0.79
N LYS A 44 -9.34 -25.82 1.20
CA LYS A 44 -10.12 -24.76 1.86
C LYS A 44 -11.25 -24.22 0.99
N SER A 45 -11.07 -24.16 -0.33
CA SER A 45 -12.15 -23.78 -1.26
C SER A 45 -13.20 -24.87 -1.48
N ARG A 46 -12.85 -26.14 -1.24
CA ARG A 46 -13.76 -27.28 -1.31
C ARG A 46 -14.57 -27.44 0.00
N VAL A 47 -13.93 -27.21 1.14
CA VAL A 47 -14.52 -27.40 2.49
C VAL A 47 -15.22 -26.13 2.99
N GLY A 48 -14.74 -24.94 2.64
CA GLY A 48 -15.40 -23.68 2.93
C GLY A 48 -16.18 -23.18 1.72
N GLY A 49 -17.50 -23.30 1.76
CA GLY A 49 -18.42 -23.03 0.65
C GLY A 49 -18.01 -21.84 -0.22
N MET A 50 -17.94 -22.07 -1.54
CA MET A 50 -17.60 -21.09 -2.59
C MET A 50 -18.28 -19.73 -2.42
N ALA A 51 -19.48 -19.68 -1.83
CA ALA A 51 -20.20 -18.46 -1.48
C ALA A 51 -19.47 -17.58 -0.46
N GLY A 52 -18.98 -18.14 0.65
CA GLY A 52 -18.25 -17.39 1.69
C GLY A 52 -16.91 -16.85 1.19
N ALA A 53 -16.20 -17.62 0.37
CA ALA A 53 -14.97 -17.17 -0.27
C ALA A 53 -15.21 -16.04 -1.30
N LYS A 54 -16.27 -16.16 -2.12
CA LYS A 54 -16.66 -15.11 -3.08
C LYS A 54 -17.09 -13.83 -2.36
N MET A 55 -17.86 -13.93 -1.29
CA MET A 55 -18.33 -12.78 -0.50
C MET A 55 -17.17 -12.06 0.20
N LYS A 56 -16.23 -12.79 0.81
CA LYS A 56 -14.99 -12.20 1.36
C LYS A 56 -14.13 -11.55 0.27
N LYS A 57 -14.05 -12.16 -0.92
CA LYS A 57 -13.31 -11.59 -2.07
C LYS A 57 -13.99 -10.34 -2.62
N ALA A 58 -15.31 -10.31 -2.67
CA ALA A 58 -16.11 -9.14 -3.06
C ALA A 58 -15.94 -7.99 -2.07
N GLY A 59 -16.10 -8.24 -0.77
CA GLY A 59 -15.85 -7.23 0.26
C GLY A 59 -14.40 -6.73 0.27
N LYS A 60 -13.42 -7.59 -0.04
CA LYS A 60 -12.02 -7.17 -0.21
C LYS A 60 -11.82 -6.31 -1.46
N LYS A 61 -12.51 -6.60 -2.57
CA LYS A 61 -12.48 -5.78 -3.78
C LYS A 61 -13.12 -4.42 -3.52
N GLU A 62 -14.26 -4.39 -2.83
CA GLU A 62 -14.97 -3.17 -2.47
C GLU A 62 -14.12 -2.25 -1.57
N LYS A 63 -13.53 -2.81 -0.50
CA LYS A 63 -12.57 -2.08 0.36
C LYS A 63 -11.31 -1.62 -0.38
N ARG A 64 -11.00 -2.23 -1.52
CA ARG A 64 -9.87 -1.89 -2.39
C ARG A 64 -10.25 -1.00 -3.57
N LYS A 65 -11.52 -0.68 -3.77
CA LYS A 65 -11.93 0.28 -4.80
C LYS A 65 -11.30 1.62 -4.43
N ALA A 66 -10.30 2.04 -5.22
CA ALA A 66 -9.73 3.35 -5.10
C ALA A 66 -10.79 4.39 -5.49
N ALA A 67 -10.77 5.55 -4.85
CA ALA A 67 -11.58 6.68 -5.29
C ALA A 67 -11.19 7.02 -6.74
N PHE A 68 -12.19 7.14 -7.61
CA PHE A 68 -11.99 7.35 -9.03
C PHE A 68 -12.13 8.85 -9.36
N GLY A 69 -11.15 9.41 -10.06
CA GLY A 69 -11.21 10.80 -10.52
C GLY A 69 -11.45 11.81 -9.40
N TRP A 70 -12.52 12.58 -9.53
CA TRP A 70 -12.88 13.68 -8.62
C TRP A 70 -13.41 13.21 -7.25
N ASP A 71 -13.78 11.93 -7.11
CA ASP A 71 -14.20 11.36 -5.82
C ASP A 71 -13.10 11.38 -4.75
N VAL A 72 -11.84 11.61 -5.13
CA VAL A 72 -10.73 11.78 -4.21
C VAL A 72 -10.93 12.98 -3.28
N PHE A 73 -11.64 14.01 -3.74
CA PHE A 73 -11.88 15.25 -2.98
C PHE A 73 -13.24 15.28 -2.27
N ASN A 74 -14.02 14.21 -2.35
CA ASN A 74 -15.33 14.10 -1.71
C ASN A 74 -15.20 13.92 -0.18
N GLN A 75 -16.23 14.32 0.56
CA GLN A 75 -16.35 14.14 2.02
C GLN A 75 -16.13 12.67 2.42
N ASP A 76 -16.59 11.73 1.60
CA ASP A 76 -16.36 10.30 1.79
C ASP A 76 -14.88 9.91 1.83
N SER A 77 -14.06 10.52 0.98
CA SER A 77 -12.61 10.26 0.94
C SER A 77 -11.92 10.84 2.17
N LEU A 78 -12.37 12.01 2.64
CA LEU A 78 -11.93 12.60 3.92
C LEU A 78 -12.30 11.71 5.10
N TYR A 79 -13.54 11.22 5.15
CA TYR A 79 -14.04 10.34 6.19
C TYR A 79 -13.32 8.98 6.20
N LYS A 80 -13.11 8.35 5.03
CA LYS A 80 -12.31 7.12 4.91
C LYS A 80 -10.87 7.33 5.37
N GLY A 81 -10.29 8.49 5.09
CA GLY A 81 -8.99 8.90 5.60
C GLY A 81 -8.97 9.01 7.13
N TYR A 82 -9.95 9.70 7.71
CA TYR A 82 -10.12 9.82 9.16
C TYR A 82 -10.29 8.46 9.85
N LYS A 83 -11.15 7.59 9.32
CA LYS A 83 -11.36 6.24 9.82
C LYS A 83 -10.08 5.40 9.84
N LYS A 84 -9.22 5.56 8.83
CA LYS A 84 -7.89 4.89 8.81
C LYS A 84 -6.96 5.41 9.89
N ARG A 85 -7.00 6.72 10.19
CA ARG A 85 -6.18 7.33 11.24
C ARG A 85 -6.57 6.86 12.62
N LEU A 86 -7.87 6.72 12.90
CA LEU A 86 -8.37 6.22 14.18
C LEU A 86 -7.78 4.87 14.60
N VAL A 87 -7.38 4.02 13.65
CA VAL A 87 -6.76 2.72 13.92
C VAL A 87 -5.36 2.87 14.53
N HIS A 88 -4.68 3.98 14.27
CA HIS A 88 -3.32 4.24 14.75
C HIS A 88 -3.28 5.07 16.06
N LEU A 89 -4.44 5.50 16.57
CA LEU A 89 -4.51 6.17 17.87
C LEU A 89 -4.45 5.14 19.00
N PRO A 90 -3.82 5.48 20.15
CA PRO A 90 -3.83 4.62 21.32
C PRO A 90 -5.28 4.37 21.76
N THR A 91 -5.59 3.09 22.00
CA THR A 91 -6.88 2.68 22.57
C THR A 91 -6.88 2.94 24.07
N ALA A 92 -8.04 3.16 24.68
CA ALA A 92 -8.20 3.59 26.08
C ALA A 92 -7.39 2.80 27.12
N GLU A 93 -7.05 1.53 26.85
CA GLU A 93 -6.22 0.68 27.73
C GLU A 93 -4.71 0.98 27.69
N GLN A 94 -4.22 1.67 26.66
CA GLN A 94 -2.80 2.05 26.49
C GLN A 94 -2.54 3.51 26.89
N SER A 95 -3.58 4.31 27.08
CA SER A 95 -3.46 5.61 27.69
C SER A 95 -2.99 5.42 29.13
N PRO A 96 -1.92 6.09 29.61
CA PRO A 96 -1.69 6.14 31.05
C PRO A 96 -2.98 6.67 31.68
N SER A 97 -3.57 5.91 32.59
CA SER A 97 -4.66 6.41 33.42
C SER A 97 -4.09 7.61 34.17
N VAL A 98 -4.30 8.81 33.66
CA VAL A 98 -4.01 10.03 34.41
C VAL A 98 -4.93 9.96 35.59
N GLY A 99 -4.36 9.57 36.73
CA GLY A 99 -5.09 9.19 37.92
C GLY A 99 -6.02 10.32 38.35
N VAL A 100 -7.30 9.98 38.47
CA VAL A 100 -8.10 10.50 39.59
C VAL A 100 -7.56 9.79 40.84
N SER A 101 -6.36 10.13 41.26
CA SER A 101 -5.71 9.58 42.46
C SER A 101 -4.94 10.71 43.12
N GLY A 102 -5.66 11.56 43.84
CA GLY A 102 -5.04 12.67 44.56
C GLY A 102 -5.94 13.77 45.12
N SER A 103 -7.27 13.60 45.22
CA SER A 103 -8.10 14.53 45.99
C SER A 103 -9.36 13.85 46.49
N ALA A 104 -9.48 13.72 47.81
CA ALA A 104 -10.59 13.10 48.54
C ALA A 104 -11.85 14.00 48.59
N THR A 105 -12.16 14.71 47.50
CA THR A 105 -13.37 15.54 47.37
C THR A 105 -14.08 15.25 46.04
N ALA A 106 -14.15 13.97 45.68
CA ALA A 106 -14.72 13.50 44.41
C ALA A 106 -16.15 12.97 44.61
N VAL A 107 -17.13 13.86 44.75
CA VAL A 107 -18.55 13.51 44.53
C VAL A 107 -19.27 14.44 43.56
N VAL A 108 -18.60 15.42 42.95
CA VAL A 108 -19.17 16.22 41.86
C VAL A 108 -18.11 16.46 40.78
N ALA A 109 -17.58 15.39 40.20
CA ALA A 109 -17.03 15.47 38.85
C ALA A 109 -18.20 15.40 37.87
N SER A 110 -19.06 16.42 37.90
CA SER A 110 -19.84 16.74 36.71
C SER A 110 -18.85 16.97 35.58
N ASN A 111 -19.24 16.58 34.38
CA ASN A 111 -18.42 16.68 33.19
C ASN A 111 -17.68 18.01 33.18
N SER A 112 -16.37 17.98 32.89
CA SER A 112 -15.54 19.16 32.59
C SER A 112 -15.97 19.83 31.26
N LEU A 113 -17.28 20.02 31.10
CA LEU A 113 -18.00 20.78 30.09
C LEU A 113 -18.62 22.04 30.71
N ASP A 114 -18.66 22.14 32.05
CA ASP A 114 -19.29 23.23 32.78
C ASP A 114 -18.31 24.36 33.18
N ASP A 115 -17.01 24.21 32.94
CA ASP A 115 -16.00 25.26 33.18
C ASP A 115 -15.63 25.94 31.86
N GLU A 116 -16.34 27.02 31.53
CA GLU A 116 -16.16 27.82 30.32
C GLU A 116 -14.74 28.45 30.23
N LEU A 117 -14.05 28.59 31.37
CA LEU A 117 -12.68 29.11 31.49
C LEU A 117 -11.60 28.03 31.53
N ALA A 118 -11.96 26.74 31.53
CA ALA A 118 -11.01 25.63 31.46
C ALA A 118 -10.43 25.41 30.05
N TYR A 119 -11.11 25.92 29.02
CA TYR A 119 -10.62 25.81 27.64
C TYR A 119 -9.30 26.59 27.48
N GLY A 120 -8.25 25.90 27.04
CA GLY A 120 -6.91 26.47 26.87
C GLY A 120 -5.95 26.24 28.05
N LYS A 121 -6.44 25.73 29.19
CA LYS A 121 -5.59 25.29 30.31
C LYS A 121 -5.35 23.79 30.22
N ASN A 122 -4.20 23.41 29.66
CA ASN A 122 -3.79 22.01 29.54
C ASN A 122 -2.75 21.66 30.61
N ASP A 123 -3.15 21.73 31.88
CA ASP A 123 -2.27 21.46 33.03
C ASP A 123 -2.05 19.94 33.28
N LYS A 124 -2.58 19.09 32.40
CA LYS A 124 -2.48 17.63 32.53
C LYS A 124 -1.08 17.15 32.13
N VAL A 125 -0.21 17.05 33.14
CA VAL A 125 1.07 16.35 33.22
C VAL A 125 1.93 16.51 31.95
N GLU A 126 2.87 17.45 32.00
CA GLU A 126 3.80 17.80 30.91
C GLU A 126 4.32 16.56 30.13
N GLU A 127 4.65 15.47 30.81
CA GLU A 127 5.11 14.21 30.18
C GLU A 127 4.12 13.62 29.15
N VAL A 128 2.83 13.60 29.47
CA VAL A 128 1.76 13.11 28.58
C VAL A 128 1.55 14.09 27.40
N ARG A 129 1.79 15.39 27.62
CA ARG A 129 1.72 16.42 26.57
C ARG A 129 2.83 16.23 25.55
N TRP A 130 4.08 16.04 25.98
CA TRP A 130 5.23 15.84 25.10
C TRP A 130 5.09 14.57 24.25
N GLU A 131 4.70 13.44 24.86
CA GLU A 131 4.54 12.18 24.13
C GLU A 131 3.43 12.28 23.06
N ASN A 132 2.30 12.90 23.38
CA ASN A 132 1.21 13.11 22.42
C ASN A 132 1.62 14.02 21.26
N VAL A 133 2.43 15.06 21.53
CA VAL A 133 2.96 15.96 20.49
C VAL A 133 3.96 15.24 19.61
N GLU A 134 4.83 14.41 20.17
CA GLU A 134 5.78 13.61 19.40
C GLU A 134 5.07 12.63 18.47
N ARG A 135 4.04 11.92 18.97
CA ARG A 135 3.21 11.03 18.14
C ARG A 135 2.52 11.78 17.00
N MET A 136 2.01 12.98 17.25
CA MET A 136 1.43 13.84 16.22
C MET A 136 2.47 14.21 15.15
N ALA A 137 3.67 14.61 15.57
CA ALA A 137 4.76 14.97 14.66
C ALA A 137 5.16 13.78 13.78
N GLN A 138 5.31 12.59 14.37
CA GLN A 138 5.61 11.36 13.64
C GLN A 138 4.52 11.04 12.59
N GLU A 139 3.24 11.15 12.96
CA GLU A 139 2.13 10.92 12.01
C GLU A 139 2.19 11.91 10.83
N LEU A 140 2.47 13.19 11.09
CA LEU A 140 2.61 14.21 10.05
C LEU A 140 3.77 13.89 9.10
N GLU A 141 4.91 13.46 9.61
CA GLU A 141 6.02 13.02 8.77
C GLU A 141 5.66 11.84 7.88
N GLU A 142 4.98 10.82 8.42
CA GLU A 142 4.51 9.68 7.65
C GLU A 142 3.57 10.10 6.53
N ARG A 143 2.66 11.03 6.80
CA ARG A 143 1.77 11.60 5.77
C ARG A 143 2.56 12.32 4.68
N ILE A 144 3.60 13.07 5.03
CA ILE A 144 4.49 13.72 4.05
C ILE A 144 5.21 12.67 3.21
N LYS A 145 5.76 11.62 3.83
CA LYS A 145 6.42 10.50 3.14
C LYS A 145 5.46 9.77 2.20
N ALA A 146 4.22 9.51 2.63
CA ALA A 146 3.18 8.88 1.82
C ALA A 146 2.76 9.76 0.64
N ARG A 147 2.58 11.07 0.85
CA ARG A 147 2.25 12.04 -0.22
C ARG A 147 3.33 12.06 -1.31
N LYS A 148 4.62 12.05 -0.92
CA LYS A 148 5.74 11.98 -1.88
C LYS A 148 5.71 10.70 -2.73
N LYS A 149 5.25 9.57 -2.16
CA LYS A 149 5.14 8.27 -2.85
C LYS A 149 3.83 8.07 -3.61
N PHE A 150 2.86 8.99 -3.50
CA PHE A 150 1.55 8.86 -4.12
C PHE A 150 1.63 8.85 -5.66
N SER A 151 2.51 9.69 -6.23
CA SER A 151 2.78 9.69 -7.65
C SER A 151 3.84 8.64 -8.00
N ARG A 152 3.40 7.54 -8.62
CA ARG A 152 4.31 6.49 -9.11
C ARG A 152 4.78 6.85 -10.52
N ARG A 153 6.10 7.02 -10.71
CA ARG A 153 6.70 7.13 -12.04
C ARG A 153 6.50 5.80 -12.78
N ARG A 154 6.06 5.87 -14.04
CA ARG A 154 6.02 4.70 -14.93
C ARG A 154 7.44 4.46 -15.44
N GLN A 155 7.91 3.23 -15.36
CA GLN A 155 9.22 2.82 -15.89
C GLN A 155 9.24 3.07 -17.41
N HIS A 156 10.39 3.48 -17.93
CA HIS A 156 10.64 3.58 -19.37
C HIS A 156 11.08 2.20 -19.85
N TYR A 157 10.53 1.72 -20.97
CA TYR A 157 10.99 0.49 -21.62
C TYR A 157 11.82 0.87 -22.83
N GLU A 158 13.02 0.30 -22.99
CA GLU A 158 13.93 0.68 -24.07
C GLU A 158 13.51 0.15 -25.45
N GLY A 159 12.51 -0.73 -25.52
CA GLY A 159 11.92 -1.21 -26.78
C GLY A 159 10.61 -0.52 -27.16
N GLU A 160 10.24 0.58 -26.50
CA GLU A 160 9.07 1.38 -26.87
C GLU A 160 9.49 2.45 -27.90
N ASP A 161 8.71 2.60 -28.98
CA ASP A 161 8.96 3.63 -29.99
C ASP A 161 8.89 5.03 -29.37
N VAL A 162 9.97 5.79 -29.53
CA VAL A 162 10.12 7.11 -28.89
C VAL A 162 9.62 8.20 -29.83
N ASP A 163 8.46 8.77 -29.49
CA ASP A 163 7.81 9.86 -30.24
C ASP A 163 8.21 11.27 -29.77
N TYR A 164 9.22 11.38 -28.88
CA TYR A 164 9.57 12.63 -28.20
C TYR A 164 11.07 12.91 -28.20
N ILE A 165 11.44 14.19 -28.32
CA ILE A 165 12.83 14.67 -28.26
C ILE A 165 13.23 15.07 -26.83
N ASN A 166 12.31 15.66 -26.06
CA ASN A 166 12.57 16.15 -24.70
C ASN A 166 11.53 15.62 -23.69
N GLY A 167 11.83 15.79 -22.39
CA GLY A 167 10.95 15.31 -21.32
C GLY A 167 9.59 16.02 -21.21
N GLN A 168 9.51 17.30 -21.62
CA GLN A 168 8.23 18.02 -21.64
C GLN A 168 7.33 17.52 -22.78
N ASN A 169 7.92 17.26 -23.95
CA ASN A 169 7.27 16.70 -25.12
C ASN A 169 6.76 15.29 -24.81
N ARG A 170 7.53 14.46 -24.10
CA ARG A 170 7.06 13.16 -23.59
C ARG A 170 5.78 13.27 -22.76
N ILE A 171 5.72 14.27 -21.87
CA ILE A 171 4.55 14.49 -21.01
C ILE A 171 3.36 14.97 -21.86
N PHE A 172 3.62 15.85 -22.84
CA PHE A 172 2.61 16.36 -23.76
C PHE A 172 2.03 15.24 -24.63
N ASN A 173 2.88 14.48 -25.33
CA ASN A 173 2.48 13.31 -26.13
C ASN A 173 1.69 12.32 -25.29
N ARG A 174 2.17 11.98 -24.07
CA ARG A 174 1.43 11.10 -23.16
C ARG A 174 0.05 11.63 -22.76
N LYS A 175 -0.14 12.95 -22.63
CA LYS A 175 -1.45 13.56 -22.38
C LYS A 175 -2.33 13.50 -23.63
N ALA A 176 -1.77 13.80 -24.79
CA ALA A 176 -2.47 13.70 -26.06
C ALA A 176 -2.95 12.26 -26.30
N SER A 177 -2.10 11.27 -26.05
CA SER A 177 -2.47 9.87 -26.18
C SER A 177 -3.65 9.49 -25.29
N GLN A 178 -3.67 9.94 -24.03
CA GLN A 178 -4.81 9.65 -23.14
C GLN A 178 -6.15 10.19 -23.64
N ALA A 179 -6.14 11.34 -24.34
CA ALA A 179 -7.36 11.97 -24.83
C ALA A 179 -7.77 11.46 -26.22
N PHE A 180 -6.80 11.28 -27.12
CA PHE A 180 -7.06 11.09 -28.54
C PHE A 180 -6.83 9.67 -29.04
N ASP A 181 -6.09 8.81 -28.33
CA ASP A 181 -5.80 7.43 -28.77
C ASP A 181 -7.07 6.65 -29.09
N LYS A 182 -8.16 6.92 -28.36
CA LYS A 182 -9.45 6.27 -28.59
C LYS A 182 -10.01 6.57 -30.00
N TYR A 183 -9.70 7.72 -30.57
CA TYR A 183 -10.24 8.21 -31.84
C TYR A 183 -9.25 8.10 -33.00
N THR A 184 -7.95 7.98 -32.73
CA THR A 184 -6.88 8.01 -33.76
C THR A 184 -6.28 6.63 -34.06
N VAL A 185 -6.92 5.55 -33.60
CA VAL A 185 -6.44 4.16 -33.79
C VAL A 185 -6.21 3.84 -35.27
N GLU A 186 -7.15 4.20 -36.15
CA GLU A 186 -7.07 3.90 -37.59
C GLU A 186 -5.89 4.62 -38.25
N ILE A 187 -5.70 5.89 -37.92
CA ILE A 187 -4.60 6.71 -38.42
C ILE A 187 -3.26 6.10 -37.98
N ARG A 188 -3.14 5.68 -36.72
CA ARG A 188 -1.93 5.01 -36.21
C ARG A 188 -1.62 3.72 -36.97
N GLN A 189 -2.63 2.87 -37.15
CA GLN A 189 -2.43 1.61 -37.87
C GLN A 189 -2.06 1.81 -39.34
N ASN A 190 -2.62 2.84 -39.99
CA ASN A 190 -2.27 3.16 -41.39
C ASN A 190 -0.81 3.64 -41.51
N LEU A 191 -0.33 4.42 -40.54
CA LEU A 191 1.08 4.83 -40.45
C LEU A 191 2.00 3.62 -40.23
N GLU A 192 1.65 2.73 -39.32
CA GLU A 192 2.42 1.49 -39.05
C GLU A 192 2.46 0.53 -40.25
N ARG A 193 1.40 0.53 -41.08
CA ARG A 193 1.33 -0.25 -42.34
C ARG A 193 2.10 0.40 -43.50
N GLY A 194 2.73 1.56 -43.28
CA GLY A 194 3.63 2.20 -44.25
C GLY A 194 2.95 2.88 -45.43
N THR A 195 1.62 2.83 -45.53
CA THR A 195 0.84 3.44 -46.61
C THR A 195 -0.61 3.59 -46.14
N ALA A 196 -1.14 4.81 -46.26
CA ALA A 196 -2.55 5.10 -46.08
C ALA A 196 -3.38 4.47 -47.20
N LEU A 197 -4.69 4.39 -46.99
CA LEU A 197 -5.68 4.43 -48.06
C LEU A 197 -5.33 5.47 -49.13
#